data_AF-A0A0C3E4X3-F1
#
_entry.id   AF-A0A0C3E4X3-F1
#
_cell.length_a   1.000
_cell.length_b   1.000
_cell.length_c   1.000
_cell.angle_alpha   90.00
_cell.angle_beta   90.00
_cell.angle_gamma   90.00
#
_symmetry.space_group_name_H-M   'P 1'
#
loop_
_entity.id
_entity.type
_entity.pdbx_description
1 polymer ?
#
loop_
_entity_poly.entity_id
_entity_poly.type
_entity_poly.pdbx_seq_one_letter_code
_entity_poly.pdbx_strand_id
1 'polypeptide(L)'
;MVQSSILFYDYGLTLGEEIDLFWKQSRRSWPFVLFTFTRYITLLNHILVLAYTFWQLPGSVCKSVTTYSNVAACISQVTTSVLMCMRVYALYNQSRSVMILLIVLVMSLAGLTSWGALSYPLSDISPVPAQAVGCENTLVITSAQVRVSSVVSWGGQLVLDVAVFLLTLWKSLQCGISSHRSLMFVCLRDGTMYFGVVSAASVVNLVVLLVTTNSLDAFTAYLTNT
;
A
#
# COMPACT_ATOMS: atom_id res chain seq x y z
N MET A 1 14.49 -6.65 -5.80
CA MET A 1 15.16 -6.38 -7.09
C MET A 1 14.18 -6.42 -8.27
N VAL A 2 13.49 -7.54 -8.52
CA VAL A 2 12.51 -7.65 -9.63
C VAL A 2 11.42 -6.57 -9.58
N GLN A 3 10.85 -6.31 -8.40
CA GLN A 3 9.84 -5.25 -8.22
C GLN A 3 10.37 -3.87 -8.63
N SER A 4 11.59 -3.52 -8.22
CA SER A 4 12.21 -2.24 -8.57
C SER A 4 12.49 -2.15 -10.08
N SER A 5 12.95 -3.24 -10.71
CA SER A 5 13.19 -3.28 -12.16
C SER A 5 11.91 -3.06 -12.97
N ILE A 6 10.82 -3.74 -12.61
CA ILE A 6 9.51 -3.55 -13.24
C ILE A 6 9.05 -2.10 -13.05
N LEU A 7 9.23 -1.54 -11.85
CA LEU A 7 8.86 -0.17 -11.56
C LEU A 7 9.63 0.83 -12.43
N PHE A 8 10.97 0.75 -12.51
CA PHE A 8 11.72 1.68 -13.36
C PHE A 8 11.37 1.54 -14.84
N TYR A 9 11.12 0.31 -15.31
CA TYR A 9 10.72 0.05 -16.68
C TYR A 9 9.38 0.70 -17.01
N ASP A 10 8.37 0.49 -16.17
CA ASP A 10 7.04 1.08 -16.32
C ASP A 10 7.08 2.62 -16.20
N TYR A 11 7.94 3.15 -15.33
CA TYR A 11 8.21 4.59 -15.26
C TYR A 11 8.76 5.13 -16.57
N GLY A 12 9.79 4.49 -17.12
CA GLY A 12 10.40 4.91 -18.38
C GLY A 12 9.39 5.02 -19.52
N LEU A 13 8.49 4.04 -19.63
CA LEU A 13 7.46 4.00 -20.67
C LEU A 13 6.41 5.10 -20.51
N THR A 14 5.97 5.34 -19.28
CA THR A 14 4.86 6.28 -19.00
C THR A 14 5.31 7.74 -18.88
N LEU A 15 6.62 8.03 -18.84
CA LEU A 15 7.14 9.40 -18.74
C LEU A 15 6.80 10.26 -19.95
N GLY A 16 6.81 9.69 -21.17
CA GLY A 16 6.47 10.44 -22.39
C GLY A 16 5.03 10.95 -22.37
N GLU A 17 4.09 10.03 -22.09
CA GLU A 17 2.67 10.37 -21.93
C GLU A 17 2.43 11.31 -20.74
N GLU A 18 3.20 11.18 -19.65
CA GLU A 18 3.10 12.08 -18.51
C GLU A 18 3.45 13.51 -18.89
N ILE A 19 4.56 13.72 -19.60
CA ILE A 19 4.97 15.06 -20.03
C ILE A 19 3.88 15.68 -20.91
N ASP A 20 3.31 14.90 -21.82
CA ASP A 20 2.31 15.39 -22.75
C ASP A 20 0.94 15.65 -22.12
N LEU A 21 0.47 14.79 -21.22
CA LEU A 21 -0.88 14.86 -20.64
C LEU A 21 -0.94 15.66 -19.35
N PHE A 22 0.13 15.64 -18.56
CA PHE A 22 0.15 16.18 -17.20
C PHE A 22 0.99 17.46 -17.10
N TRP A 23 2.19 17.49 -17.67
CA TRP A 23 3.07 18.66 -17.55
C TRP A 23 2.72 19.82 -18.48
N LYS A 24 2.19 19.53 -19.68
CA LYS A 24 1.72 20.57 -20.62
C LYS A 24 0.35 21.15 -20.25
N GLN A 25 -0.39 20.50 -19.35
CA GLN A 25 -1.73 20.93 -18.97
C GLN A 25 -1.67 22.09 -17.95
N SER A 26 -2.31 23.22 -18.28
CA SER A 26 -2.27 24.44 -17.46
C SER A 26 -3.00 24.32 -16.10
N ARG A 27 -3.92 23.35 -15.94
CA ARG A 27 -4.75 23.23 -14.73
C ARG A 27 -4.17 22.22 -13.74
N ARG A 28 -3.54 22.72 -12.68
CA ARG A 28 -3.14 21.93 -11.52
C ARG A 28 -4.36 21.63 -10.64
N SER A 29 -4.94 20.45 -10.80
CA SER A 29 -6.04 19.96 -9.96
C SER A 29 -5.50 19.22 -8.73
N TRP A 30 -6.32 19.05 -7.69
CA TRP A 30 -5.94 18.27 -6.50
C TRP A 30 -5.51 16.82 -6.82
N PRO A 31 -6.22 16.06 -7.68
CA PRO A 31 -5.80 14.71 -8.07
C PRO A 31 -4.44 14.68 -8.78
N PHE A 32 -4.11 15.73 -9.54
CA PHE A 32 -2.80 15.87 -10.19
C PHE A 32 -1.68 15.95 -9.15
N VAL A 33 -1.81 16.83 -8.15
CA VAL A 33 -0.78 16.99 -7.11
C VAL A 33 -0.58 15.69 -6.34
N LEU A 34 -1.67 15.03 -5.94
CA LEU A 34 -1.62 13.76 -5.20
C LEU A 34 -0.99 12.64 -6.03
N PHE A 35 -1.30 12.57 -7.32
CA PHE A 35 -0.70 11.60 -8.24
C PHE A 35 0.81 11.82 -8.37
N THR A 36 1.23 13.05 -8.68
CA THR A 36 2.64 13.43 -8.83
C THR A 36 3.42 13.15 -7.53
N PHE A 37 2.86 13.53 -6.38
CA PHE A 37 3.47 13.29 -5.08
C PHE A 37 3.65 11.80 -4.78
N THR A 38 2.60 10.99 -4.96
CA THR A 38 2.65 9.52 -4.76
C THR A 38 3.69 8.89 -5.66
N ARG A 39 3.74 9.33 -6.92
CA ARG A 39 4.67 8.83 -7.93
C ARG A 39 6.12 9.06 -7.50
N TYR A 40 6.52 10.30 -7.28
CA TYR A 40 7.93 10.60 -6.97
C TYR A 40 8.39 10.08 -5.60
N ILE A 41 7.52 10.06 -4.58
CA ILE A 41 7.87 9.46 -3.29
C ILE A 41 8.13 7.96 -3.42
N THR A 42 7.27 7.26 -4.17
CA THR A 42 7.41 5.80 -4.33
C THR A 42 8.69 5.47 -5.11
N LEU A 43 9.00 6.26 -6.14
CA LEU A 43 10.25 6.13 -6.90
C LEU A 43 11.48 6.36 -6.01
N LEU A 44 11.50 7.45 -5.26
CA LEU A 44 12.59 7.79 -4.35
C LEU A 44 12.79 6.69 -3.30
N ASN A 45 11.70 6.18 -2.72
CA ASN A 45 11.78 5.10 -1.76
C ASN A 45 12.45 3.86 -2.36
N HIS A 46 12.04 3.42 -3.56
CA HIS A 46 12.64 2.24 -4.21
C HIS A 46 14.12 2.43 -4.59
N ILE A 47 14.52 3.65 -4.97
CA ILE A 47 15.93 3.98 -5.22
C ILE A 47 16.73 3.84 -3.93
N LEU A 48 16.22 4.38 -2.82
CA LEU A 48 16.87 4.27 -1.51
C LEU A 48 16.98 2.81 -1.07
N VAL A 49 15.90 2.03 -1.22
CA VAL A 49 15.90 0.58 -0.92
C VAL A 49 17.00 -0.14 -1.69
N LEU A 50 17.11 0.09 -2.99
CA LEU A 50 18.18 -0.53 -3.78
C LEU A 50 19.56 -0.06 -3.32
N ALA A 51 19.74 1.25 -3.10
CA ALA A 51 21.04 1.81 -2.71
C ALA A 51 21.57 1.18 -1.42
N TYR A 52 20.74 1.02 -0.39
CA TYR A 52 21.17 0.44 0.87
C TYR A 52 21.18 -1.10 0.88
N THR A 53 20.57 -1.75 -0.11
CA THR A 53 20.69 -3.20 -0.31
C THR A 53 22.08 -3.56 -0.86
N PHE A 54 22.63 -2.72 -1.74
CA PHE A 54 23.93 -2.96 -2.38
C PHE A 54 25.11 -2.31 -1.67
N TRP A 55 24.88 -1.32 -0.80
CA TRP A 55 25.93 -0.57 -0.11
C TRP A 55 25.97 -0.88 1.38
N GLN A 56 27.15 -1.16 1.94
CA GLN A 56 27.34 -1.28 3.38
C GLN A 56 27.34 0.11 4.02
N LEU A 57 26.27 0.44 4.73
CA LEU A 57 26.11 1.71 5.44
C LEU A 57 26.46 1.56 6.94
N PRO A 58 26.98 2.61 7.59
CA PRO A 58 27.14 2.62 9.04
C PRO A 58 25.80 2.39 9.76
N GLY A 59 25.81 1.66 10.88
CA GLY A 59 24.58 1.27 11.60
C GLY A 59 23.67 2.44 12.02
N SER A 60 24.22 3.63 12.29
CA SER A 60 23.45 4.83 12.61
C SER A 60 22.69 5.39 11.40
N VAL A 61 23.34 5.43 10.24
CA VAL A 61 22.74 5.87 8.96
C VAL A 61 21.69 4.86 8.51
N CYS A 62 21.98 3.56 8.71
CA CYS A 62 21.08 2.45 8.44
C CYS A 62 19.71 2.64 9.11
N LYS A 63 19.70 2.89 10.42
CA LYS A 63 18.47 3.11 11.20
C LYS A 63 17.67 4.29 10.68
N SER A 64 18.32 5.41 10.37
CA SER A 64 17.66 6.61 9.85
C SER A 64 17.04 6.38 8.47
N VAL A 65 17.76 5.70 7.58
CA VAL A 65 17.28 5.38 6.22
C VAL A 65 16.12 4.40 6.25
N THR A 66 16.19 3.34 7.06
CA THR A 66 15.07 2.40 7.23
C THR A 66 13.85 3.09 7.82
N THR A 67 14.03 3.99 8.80
CA THR A 67 12.93 4.77 9.38
C THR A 67 12.28 5.66 8.31
N TYR A 68 13.10 6.35 7.51
CA TYR A 68 12.61 7.14 6.38
C TYR A 68 11.81 6.30 5.39
N SER A 69 12.33 5.13 4.98
CA SER A 69 11.66 4.26 4.01
C SER A 69 10.31 3.74 4.52
N ASN A 70 10.21 3.41 5.81
CA ASN A 70 8.94 3.01 6.42
C ASN A 70 7.92 4.17 6.42
N VAL A 71 8.35 5.38 6.79
CA VAL A 71 7.48 6.56 6.77
C VAL A 71 7.04 6.91 5.34
N ALA A 72 7.96 6.85 4.37
CA ALA A 72 7.67 7.09 2.97
C ALA A 72 6.67 6.06 2.42
N ALA A 73 6.82 4.78 2.77
CA ALA A 73 5.86 3.73 2.40
C ALA A 73 4.46 4.01 2.98
N CYS A 74 4.36 4.39 4.26
CA CYS A 74 3.09 4.78 4.88
C CYS A 74 2.44 5.97 4.15
N ILE A 75 3.21 6.99 3.82
CA ILE A 75 2.71 8.18 3.08
C ILE A 75 2.19 7.78 1.69
N SER A 76 2.94 6.96 0.96
CA SER A 76 2.51 6.45 -0.35
C SER A 76 1.22 5.64 -0.25
N GLN A 77 1.07 4.81 0.79
CA GLN A 77 -0.12 3.99 1.01
C GLN A 77 -1.35 4.87 1.26
N VAL A 78 -1.25 5.85 2.16
CA VAL A 78 -2.34 6.79 2.47
C VAL A 78 -2.74 7.57 1.22
N THR A 79 -1.76 8.11 0.49
CA THR A 79 -2.04 8.92 -0.70
C THR A 79 -2.70 8.09 -1.80
N THR A 80 -2.25 6.85 -2.00
CA THR A 80 -2.87 5.91 -2.94
C THR A 80 -4.31 5.60 -2.53
N SER A 81 -4.56 5.34 -1.24
CA SER A 81 -5.91 5.08 -0.71
C SER A 81 -6.85 6.26 -0.97
N VAL A 82 -6.38 7.48 -0.73
CA VAL A 82 -7.14 8.72 -1.02
C VAL A 82 -7.46 8.83 -2.51
N LEU A 83 -6.49 8.58 -3.39
CA LEU A 83 -6.70 8.60 -4.84
C LEU A 83 -7.76 7.59 -5.28
N MET A 84 -7.75 6.38 -4.71
CA MET A 84 -8.76 5.37 -5.01
C MET A 84 -10.15 5.78 -4.53
N CYS A 85 -10.27 6.32 -3.31
CA CYS A 85 -11.53 6.85 -2.80
C CYS A 85 -12.08 8.00 -3.66
N MET A 86 -11.22 8.93 -4.10
CA MET A 86 -11.61 10.00 -5.02
C MET A 86 -12.14 9.47 -6.35
N ARG A 87 -11.48 8.44 -6.92
CA ARG A 87 -11.93 7.77 -8.15
C ARG A 87 -13.31 7.14 -7.99
N VAL A 88 -13.56 6.43 -6.89
CA VAL A 88 -14.88 5.84 -6.60
C VAL A 88 -15.94 6.92 -6.41
N TYR A 89 -15.63 7.99 -5.68
CA TYR A 89 -16.56 9.10 -5.50
C TYR A 89 -16.96 9.75 -6.83
N ALA A 90 -15.98 9.96 -7.73
CA ALA A 90 -16.24 10.47 -9.07
C ALA A 90 -17.10 9.50 -9.91
N LEU A 91 -16.84 8.20 -9.81
CA LEU A 91 -17.58 7.16 -10.54
C LEU A 91 -19.05 7.05 -10.11
N TYR A 92 -19.33 7.27 -8.82
CA TYR A 92 -20.69 7.31 -8.27
C TYR A 92 -21.37 8.67 -8.44
N ASN A 93 -20.99 9.43 -9.48
CA ASN A 93 -21.55 10.74 -9.82
C ASN A 93 -21.58 11.70 -8.62
N GLN A 94 -20.53 11.69 -7.79
CA GLN A 94 -20.40 12.54 -6.60
C GLN A 94 -21.50 12.33 -5.55
N SER A 95 -22.06 11.12 -5.46
CA SER A 95 -23.06 10.83 -4.43
C SER A 95 -22.46 10.92 -3.02
N ARG A 96 -23.07 11.74 -2.15
CA ARG A 96 -22.60 11.93 -0.77
C ARG A 96 -22.68 10.65 0.05
N SER A 97 -23.63 9.76 -0.25
CA SER A 97 -23.80 8.49 0.46
C SER A 97 -22.56 7.59 0.34
N VAL A 98 -21.95 7.52 -0.84
CA VAL A 98 -20.73 6.72 -1.05
C VAL A 98 -19.52 7.36 -0.35
N MET A 99 -19.44 8.68 -0.34
CA MET A 99 -18.40 9.38 0.41
C MET A 99 -18.49 9.11 1.92
N ILE A 100 -19.70 9.17 2.48
CA ILE A 100 -19.95 8.87 3.90
C ILE A 100 -19.57 7.42 4.20
N LEU A 101 -19.98 6.46 3.35
CA LEU A 101 -19.62 5.05 3.50
C LEU A 101 -18.10 4.85 3.52
N LEU A 102 -17.36 5.45 2.58
CA LEU A 102 -15.91 5.36 2.51
C LEU A 102 -15.24 5.98 3.74
N ILE A 103 -15.71 7.14 4.21
CA ILE A 103 -15.16 7.79 5.42
C ILE A 103 -15.42 6.92 6.66
N VAL A 104 -16.64 6.40 6.82
CA VAL A 104 -16.98 5.51 7.94
C VAL A 104 -16.11 4.27 7.93
N LEU A 105 -15.89 3.67 6.76
CA LEU A 105 -15.01 2.51 6.61
C LEU A 105 -13.58 2.85 7.02
N VAL A 106 -13.00 3.94 6.51
CA VAL A 106 -11.64 4.39 6.87
C VAL A 106 -11.53 4.65 8.37
N MET A 107 -12.50 5.37 8.96
CA MET A 107 -12.49 5.69 10.39
C MET A 107 -12.63 4.44 11.26
N SER A 108 -13.44 3.46 10.85
CA SER A 108 -13.59 2.19 11.58
C SER A 108 -12.28 1.40 11.59
N LEU A 109 -11.59 1.34 10.46
CA LEU A 109 -10.31 0.64 10.33
C LEU A 109 -9.21 1.36 11.10
N ALA A 110 -9.13 2.68 11.01
CA ALA A 110 -8.19 3.49 11.78
C ALA A 110 -8.45 3.39 13.30
N GLY A 111 -9.71 3.26 13.72
CA GLY A 111 -10.09 3.03 15.10
C GLY A 111 -9.57 1.68 15.61
N LEU A 112 -9.71 0.62 14.82
CA LEU A 112 -9.21 -0.72 15.16
C LEU A 112 -7.68 -0.76 15.28
N THR A 113 -6.96 -0.08 14.39
CA THR A 113 -5.49 0.00 14.46
C THR A 113 -5.01 0.83 15.65
N SER A 114 -5.70 1.95 15.94
CA SER A 114 -5.35 2.84 17.06
C SER A 114 -5.66 2.21 18.41
N TRP A 115 -6.77 1.47 18.51
CA TRP A 115 -7.08 0.66 19.70
C TRP A 115 -6.00 -0.39 19.97
N GLY A 116 -5.52 -1.07 18.92
CA GLY A 116 -4.40 -2.00 19.03
C GLY A 116 -3.09 -1.33 19.47
N ALA A 117 -2.82 -0.10 19.02
CA ALA A 117 -1.60 0.62 19.39
C ALA A 117 -1.62 1.16 20.84
N LEU A 118 -2.79 1.57 21.33
CA LEU A 118 -2.95 2.14 22.69
C LEU A 118 -3.07 1.07 23.78
N SER A 119 -3.52 -0.13 23.43
CA SER A 119 -3.75 -1.20 24.40
C SER A 119 -2.47 -1.95 24.81
N TYR A 120 -1.35 -1.76 24.10
CA TYR A 120 -0.14 -2.55 24.31
C TYR A 120 1.13 -1.68 24.35
N PRO A 121 1.90 -1.66 25.45
CA PRO A 121 3.09 -0.83 25.57
C PRO A 121 4.20 -1.26 24.61
N LEU A 122 4.83 -0.28 23.95
CA LEU A 122 5.89 -0.37 22.93
C LEU A 122 7.25 -0.92 23.43
N SER A 123 7.29 -1.54 24.61
CA SER A 123 8.52 -1.87 25.34
C SER A 123 9.31 -3.07 24.80
N ASP A 124 8.73 -3.87 23.89
CA ASP A 124 9.31 -5.18 23.49
C ASP A 124 9.90 -5.24 22.07
N ILE A 125 10.17 -4.10 21.43
CA ILE A 125 10.79 -4.06 20.10
C ILE A 125 12.31 -4.08 20.27
N SER A 126 12.90 -5.29 20.23
CA SER A 126 14.36 -5.45 20.24
C SER A 126 14.90 -5.69 18.82
N PRO A 127 15.78 -4.82 18.28
CA PRO A 127 16.36 -5.03 16.95
C PRO A 127 17.39 -6.16 17.00
N VAL A 128 17.14 -7.27 16.29
CA VAL A 128 18.14 -8.32 16.05
C VAL A 128 19.06 -7.88 14.90
N PRO A 129 20.40 -7.91 15.08
CA PRO A 129 21.32 -7.63 13.98
C PRO A 129 21.32 -8.81 13.01
N ALA A 130 20.66 -8.66 11.86
CA ALA A 130 20.84 -9.59 10.76
C ALA A 130 22.21 -9.33 10.11
N GLN A 131 23.14 -10.25 10.30
CA GLN A 131 24.38 -10.30 9.54
C GLN A 131 24.08 -10.82 8.14
N ALA A 132 23.70 -9.94 7.22
CA ALA A 132 23.75 -10.18 5.79
C ALA A 132 23.93 -8.83 5.08
N VAL A 133 24.64 -8.83 3.96
CA VAL A 133 25.01 -7.63 3.20
C VAL A 133 23.78 -6.75 2.93
N GLY A 134 23.82 -5.51 3.39
CA GLY A 134 22.76 -4.51 3.21
C GLY A 134 22.13 -4.02 4.52
N CYS A 135 21.42 -2.90 4.48
CA CYS A 135 20.63 -2.36 5.59
C CYS A 135 19.27 -3.03 5.74
N GLU A 136 19.26 -4.35 5.70
CA GLU A 136 18.05 -5.14 5.97
C GLU A 136 18.06 -5.49 7.46
N ASN A 137 17.74 -4.49 8.28
CA ASN A 137 17.29 -4.78 9.63
C ASN A 137 15.92 -5.45 9.47
N THR A 138 15.88 -6.78 9.38
CA THR A 138 14.67 -7.54 9.74
C THR A 138 14.36 -7.12 11.17
N LEU A 139 13.36 -6.24 11.31
CA LEU A 139 12.70 -6.00 12.59
C LEU A 139 12.03 -7.32 12.94
N VAL A 140 12.78 -8.21 13.58
CA VAL A 140 12.20 -9.41 14.20
C VAL A 140 11.33 -8.86 15.31
N ILE A 141 10.03 -8.84 15.04
CA ILE A 141 9.02 -8.47 16.03
C ILE A 141 8.98 -9.61 17.04
N THR A 142 9.83 -9.50 18.06
CA THR A 142 10.06 -10.52 19.08
C THR A 142 8.82 -10.77 19.93
N SER A 143 7.97 -9.76 20.14
CA SER A 143 6.71 -9.92 20.88
C SER A 143 5.56 -10.38 19.97
N ALA A 144 4.85 -11.42 20.39
CA ALA A 144 3.64 -11.91 19.73
C ALA A 144 2.59 -10.80 19.52
N GLN A 145 2.62 -9.77 20.35
CA GLN A 145 1.59 -8.72 20.43
C GLN A 145 1.81 -7.61 19.38
N VAL A 146 3.04 -7.21 19.09
CA VAL A 146 3.33 -6.25 18.00
C VAL A 146 3.13 -6.91 16.62
N ARG A 147 3.29 -8.24 16.54
CA ARG A 147 2.94 -9.03 15.33
C ARG A 147 1.45 -8.95 15.03
N VAL A 148 0.61 -9.14 16.04
CA VAL A 148 -0.86 -9.03 15.90
C VAL A 148 -1.27 -7.62 15.46
N SER A 149 -0.72 -6.57 16.06
CA SER A 149 -1.02 -5.18 15.66
C SER A 149 -0.63 -4.87 14.21
N SER A 150 0.51 -5.41 13.75
CA SER A 150 0.95 -5.29 12.36
C SER A 150 0.03 -6.03 11.40
N VAL A 151 -0.36 -7.27 11.72
CA VAL A 151 -1.32 -8.05 10.92
C VAL A 151 -2.69 -7.37 10.86
N VAL A 152 -3.18 -6.82 11.97
CA VAL A 152 -4.45 -6.08 12.02
C VAL A 152 -4.39 -4.81 11.17
N SER A 153 -3.27 -4.08 11.19
CA SER A 153 -3.11 -2.85 10.40
C SER A 153 -3.08 -3.12 8.90
N TRP A 154 -2.31 -4.14 8.48
CA TRP A 154 -2.23 -4.53 7.08
C TRP A 154 -3.53 -5.21 6.61
N GLY A 155 -4.16 -6.02 7.47
CA GLY A 155 -5.48 -6.62 7.23
C GLY A 155 -6.57 -5.57 7.04
N GLY A 156 -6.58 -4.53 7.86
CA GLY A 156 -7.53 -3.42 7.73
C GLY A 156 -7.37 -2.66 6.42
N GLN A 157 -6.13 -2.37 6.03
CA GLN A 157 -5.84 -1.75 4.74
C GLN A 157 -6.36 -2.58 3.56
N LEU A 158 -6.22 -3.91 3.62
CA LEU A 158 -6.71 -4.80 2.58
C LEU A 158 -8.24 -4.81 2.48
N VAL A 159 -8.94 -4.74 3.61
CA VAL A 159 -10.41 -4.63 3.63
C VAL A 159 -10.85 -3.36 2.91
N LEU A 160 -10.16 -2.24 3.14
CA LEU A 160 -10.42 -0.98 2.42
C LEU A 160 -10.21 -1.15 0.92
N ASP A 161 -9.06 -1.70 0.51
CA ASP A 161 -8.71 -1.89 -0.90
C ASP A 161 -9.72 -2.80 -1.62
N VAL A 162 -10.14 -3.90 -0.99
CA VAL A 162 -11.13 -4.84 -1.52
C VAL A 162 -12.52 -4.20 -1.59
N ALA A 163 -12.95 -3.47 -0.56
CA ALA A 163 -14.24 -2.79 -0.57
C ALA A 163 -14.33 -1.75 -1.69
N VAL A 164 -13.27 -0.93 -1.84
CA VAL A 164 -13.14 0.05 -2.92
C VAL A 164 -13.15 -0.64 -4.29
N PHE A 165 -12.45 -1.76 -4.44
CA PHE A 165 -12.46 -2.55 -5.66
C PHE A 165 -13.86 -3.08 -6.00
N LEU A 166 -14.56 -3.69 -5.02
CA LEU A 166 -15.90 -4.23 -5.23
C LEU A 166 -16.92 -3.14 -5.61
N LEU A 167 -16.87 -1.97 -4.97
CA LEU A 167 -17.70 -0.82 -5.35
C LEU A 167 -17.40 -0.34 -6.77
N THR A 168 -16.11 -0.27 -7.13
CA THR A 168 -15.69 0.11 -8.49
C THR A 168 -16.17 -0.90 -9.52
N LEU A 169 -16.02 -2.20 -9.24
CA LEU A 169 -16.43 -3.30 -10.11
C LEU A 169 -17.95 -3.33 -10.27
N TRP A 170 -18.71 -3.23 -9.18
CA TRP A 170 -20.17 -3.20 -9.22
C TRP A 170 -20.67 -2.08 -10.11
N LYS A 171 -20.13 -0.87 -9.94
CA LYS A 171 -20.55 0.27 -10.75
C LYS A 171 -20.11 0.16 -12.20
N SER A 172 -18.92 -0.37 -12.46
CA SER A 172 -18.42 -0.66 -13.80
C SER A 172 -19.33 -1.64 -14.54
N LEU A 173 -19.75 -2.73 -13.89
CA LEU A 173 -20.69 -3.71 -14.45
C LEU A 173 -22.07 -3.10 -14.69
N GLN A 174 -22.60 -2.32 -13.73
CA GLN A 174 -23.89 -1.65 -13.89
C GLN A 174 -23.89 -0.66 -15.07
N CYS A 175 -22.81 0.10 -15.24
CA CYS A 175 -22.66 1.03 -16.37
C CYS A 175 -22.43 0.29 -17.70
N GLY A 176 -21.71 -0.83 -17.69
CA GLY A 176 -21.47 -1.67 -18.87
C GLY A 176 -22.74 -2.33 -19.42
N ILE A 177 -23.68 -2.67 -18.53
CA ILE A 177 -24.98 -3.23 -18.93
C ILE A 177 -25.91 -2.14 -19.50
N SER A 178 -25.74 -0.87 -19.11
CA SER A 178 -26.70 0.20 -19.39
C SER A 178 -26.27 1.25 -20.43
N SER A 179 -25.00 1.32 -20.88
CA SER A 179 -24.54 2.50 -21.65
C SER A 179 -23.64 2.21 -22.87
N HIS A 180 -24.07 2.77 -24.01
CA HIS A 180 -23.34 2.96 -25.27
C HIS A 180 -22.15 3.98 -25.21
N ARG A 181 -21.70 4.44 -24.03
CA ARG A 181 -20.61 5.44 -23.92
C ARG A 181 -19.22 4.78 -23.97
N SER A 182 -18.69 4.64 -25.19
CA SER A 182 -17.48 3.85 -25.47
C SER A 182 -16.22 4.28 -24.70
N LEU A 183 -15.96 5.58 -24.51
CA LEU A 183 -14.70 6.04 -23.89
C LEU A 183 -14.66 5.85 -22.37
N MET A 184 -15.74 6.21 -21.68
CA MET A 184 -15.82 6.05 -20.22
C MET A 184 -15.88 4.57 -19.83
N PHE A 185 -16.56 3.75 -20.65
CA PHE A 185 -16.60 2.31 -20.48
C PHE A 185 -15.23 1.66 -20.68
N VAL A 186 -14.47 2.03 -21.72
CA VAL A 186 -13.12 1.49 -21.96
C VAL A 186 -12.17 1.88 -20.83
N CYS A 187 -12.17 3.14 -20.40
CA CYS A 187 -11.36 3.59 -19.26
C CYS A 187 -11.74 2.86 -17.95
N LEU A 188 -13.02 2.59 -17.72
CA LEU A 188 -13.49 1.83 -16.55
C LEU A 188 -13.16 0.34 -16.63
N ARG A 189 -13.24 -0.26 -17.81
CA ARG A 189 -12.86 -1.66 -18.04
C ARG A 189 -11.37 -1.87 -17.77
N ASP A 190 -10.54 -0.98 -18.32
CA ASP A 190 -9.09 -1.10 -18.19
C ASP A 190 -8.65 -0.76 -16.76
N GLY A 191 -9.32 0.23 -16.13
CA GLY A 191 -9.16 0.53 -14.71
C GLY A 191 -9.53 -0.65 -13.82
N THR A 192 -10.69 -1.29 -14.03
CA THR A 192 -11.15 -2.43 -13.21
C THR A 192 -10.26 -3.66 -13.33
N MET A 193 -9.69 -3.94 -14.51
CA MET A 193 -8.69 -5.00 -14.67
C MET A 193 -7.45 -4.75 -13.80
N TYR A 194 -6.90 -3.52 -13.82
CA TYR A 194 -5.79 -3.14 -12.95
C TYR A 194 -6.13 -3.32 -11.48
N PHE A 195 -7.29 -2.80 -11.05
CA PHE A 195 -7.71 -2.94 -9.66
C PHE A 195 -7.90 -4.40 -9.23
N GLY A 196 -8.41 -5.27 -10.12
CA GLY A 196 -8.59 -6.69 -9.81
C GLY A 196 -7.27 -7.41 -9.58
N VAL A 197 -6.25 -7.11 -10.39
CA VAL A 197 -4.89 -7.65 -10.19
C VAL A 197 -4.31 -7.17 -8.86
N VAL A 198 -4.47 -5.88 -8.53
CA VAL A 198 -3.99 -5.32 -7.25
C VAL A 198 -4.69 -5.98 -6.07
N SER A 199 -6.02 -6.13 -6.09
CA SER A 199 -6.76 -6.79 -5.02
C SER A 199 -6.36 -8.26 -4.85
N ALA A 200 -6.15 -8.99 -5.94
CA ALA A 200 -5.68 -10.38 -5.87
C ALA A 200 -4.27 -10.47 -5.27
N ALA A 201 -3.34 -9.62 -5.70
CA ALA A 201 -2.00 -9.54 -5.13
C ALA A 201 -2.02 -9.18 -3.63
N SER A 202 -2.89 -8.26 -3.26
CA SER A 202 -3.17 -7.85 -1.87
C SER A 202 -3.69 -9.02 -1.02
N VAL A 203 -4.61 -9.84 -1.52
CA VAL A 203 -5.09 -11.06 -0.83
C VAL A 203 -3.96 -12.09 -0.69
N VAL A 204 -3.16 -12.30 -1.75
CA VAL A 204 -2.01 -13.21 -1.69
C VAL A 204 -1.02 -12.76 -0.62
N ASN A 205 -0.72 -11.46 -0.54
CA ASN A 205 0.16 -10.91 0.49
C ASN A 205 -0.36 -11.19 1.91
N LEU A 206 -1.68 -11.08 2.14
CA LEU A 206 -2.28 -11.41 3.44
C LEU A 206 -2.13 -12.90 3.77
N VAL A 207 -2.42 -13.76 2.81
CA VAL A 207 -2.32 -15.21 2.99
C VAL A 207 -0.88 -15.59 3.33
N VAL A 208 0.10 -15.01 2.62
CA VAL A 208 1.52 -15.20 2.91
C VAL A 208 1.87 -14.73 4.33
N LEU A 209 1.37 -13.55 4.74
CA LEU A 209 1.59 -13.03 6.09
C LEU A 209 1.03 -14.00 7.15
N LEU A 210 -0.21 -14.47 6.97
CA LEU A 210 -0.88 -15.40 7.89
C LEU A 210 -0.17 -16.76 7.96
N VAL A 211 0.25 -17.31 6.82
CA VAL A 211 1.00 -18.58 6.77
C VAL A 211 2.36 -18.43 7.46
N THR A 212 3.04 -17.30 7.24
CA THR A 212 4.33 -17.00 7.88
C THR A 212 4.17 -16.85 9.40
N THR A 213 3.11 -16.19 9.88
CA THR A 213 2.83 -16.09 11.32
C THR A 213 2.53 -17.44 11.95
N ASN A 214 1.71 -18.27 11.30
CA ASN A 214 1.40 -19.62 11.79
C ASN A 214 2.67 -20.50 11.88
N SER A 215 3.58 -20.34 10.92
CA SER A 215 4.85 -21.07 10.88
C SER A 215 5.80 -20.63 12.01
N LEU A 216 5.82 -19.33 12.33
CA LEU A 216 6.58 -18.76 13.46
C LEU A 216 6.05 -19.21 14.82
N ASP A 217 4.73 -19.27 14.98
CA ASP A 217 4.11 -19.74 16.23
C ASP A 217 4.36 -21.24 16.44
N ALA A 218 4.36 -22.04 15.36
CA ALA A 218 4.75 -23.46 15.42
C ALA A 218 6.22 -23.65 15.81
N PHE A 219 7.13 -22.81 15.31
CA PHE A 219 8.56 -22.89 15.60
C PHE A 219 8.89 -22.45 17.05
N THR A 220 8.23 -21.39 17.54
CA THR A 220 8.40 -20.94 18.93
C THR A 220 7.84 -21.94 19.94
N ALA A 221 6.71 -22.60 19.63
CA ALA A 221 6.17 -23.69 20.44
C ALA A 221 7.08 -24.94 20.51
N TYR A 222 7.89 -25.18 19.46
CA TYR A 222 8.87 -26.26 19.46
C TYR A 222 10.07 -25.95 20.37
N LEU A 223 10.54 -24.70 20.36
CA LEU A 223 11.69 -24.25 21.17
C LEU A 223 11.39 -24.11 22.67
N THR A 224 10.13 -23.87 23.06
CA THR A 224 9.74 -23.78 24.48
C THR A 224 9.49 -25.13 25.15
N ASN A 225 9.43 -26.22 24.36
CA ASN A 225 9.18 -27.58 24.85
C ASN A 225 10.47 -28.42 24.99
N THR A 226 11.65 -27.80 24.82
CA THR A 226 12.99 -28.37 25.05
C THR A 226 13.71 -27.57 26.12
#